data_AF-A0A9E6VNV6-F1
#
_entry.id   AF-A0A9E6VNV6-F1
#
_cell.length_a   1.000
_cell.length_b   1.000
_cell.length_c   1.000
_cell.angle_alpha   90.00
_cell.angle_beta   90.00
_cell.angle_gamma   90.00
#
_symmetry.space_group_name_H-M   'P 1'
#
loop_
_entity.id
_entity.type
_entity.pdbx_description
1 polymer ?
#
loop_
_entity_poly.entity_id
_entity_poly.type
_entity_poly.pdbx_seq_one_letter_code
_entity_poly.pdbx_strand_id
1 'polypeptide(L)'
;MGKGQLRQYSILFLVLSACLQVFNRLLLSLHLFGTGQRAWLALLLVLASLVMGWLALQTYRKASPTGSNLGCIYLAVLVLNIVAGVIFLFVTLAYFFNYITSS
;
A
#
# COMPACT_ATOMS: atom_id res chain seq x y z
N MET A 1 -6.14 18.43 19.25
CA MET A 1 -6.79 17.60 18.21
C MET A 1 -7.92 16.81 18.86
N GLY A 2 -9.17 16.99 18.41
CA GLY A 2 -10.31 16.27 18.97
C GLY A 2 -10.30 14.79 18.56
N LYS A 3 -10.78 13.88 19.42
CA LYS A 3 -10.86 12.43 19.13
C LYS A 3 -11.64 12.11 17.84
N GLY A 4 -12.63 12.94 17.49
CA GLY A 4 -13.38 12.83 16.23
C GLY A 4 -12.55 13.14 14.98
N GLN A 5 -11.65 14.12 15.04
CA GLN A 5 -10.77 14.50 13.93
C GLN A 5 -9.75 13.39 13.63
N LEU A 6 -9.14 12.81 14.68
CA LEU A 6 -8.21 11.68 14.54
C LEU A 6 -8.85 10.47 13.83
N ARG A 7 -10.14 10.22 14.08
CA ARG A 7 -10.90 9.15 13.45
C ARG A 7 -11.20 9.44 11.97
N GLN A 8 -11.41 10.70 11.60
CA GLN A 8 -11.54 11.08 10.19
C GLN A 8 -10.22 10.94 9.43
N TYR A 9 -9.10 11.35 10.05
CA TYR A 9 -7.78 11.15 9.46
C TYR A 9 -7.44 9.67 9.25
N SER A 10 -7.77 8.79 10.20
CA SER A 10 -7.52 7.35 10.01
C SER A 10 -8.29 6.78 8.81
N ILE A 11 -9.55 7.20 8.62
CA ILE A 11 -10.37 6.79 7.48
C ILE A 11 -9.77 7.34 6.18
N LEU A 12 -9.38 8.61 6.15
CA LEU A 12 -8.75 9.24 4.98
C LEU A 12 -7.48 8.49 4.56
N PHE A 13 -6.60 8.16 5.51
CA PHE A 13 -5.38 7.42 5.23
C PHE A 13 -5.65 5.99 4.72
N LEU A 14 -6.70 5.32 5.23
CA LEU A 14 -7.13 4.01 4.74
C LEU A 14 -7.63 4.08 3.30
N VAL A 15 -8.49 5.06 3.00
CA VAL A 15 -9.01 5.29 1.64
C VAL A 15 -7.87 5.63 0.69
N LEU A 16 -6.91 6.46 1.10
CA LEU A 16 -5.77 6.81 0.26
C LEU A 16 -4.87 5.59 0.00
N SER A 17 -4.64 4.75 1.00
CA SER A 17 -3.91 3.48 0.84
C SER A 17 -4.59 2.58 -0.20
N ALA A 18 -5.92 2.44 -0.15
CA ALA A 18 -6.69 1.67 -1.11
C ALA A 18 -6.63 2.28 -2.52
N CYS A 19 -6.81 3.60 -2.66
CA CYS A 19 -6.69 4.29 -3.94
C CYS A 19 -5.31 4.10 -4.58
N LEU A 20 -4.23 4.18 -3.79
CA LEU A 20 -2.87 3.94 -4.27
C LEU A 20 -2.69 2.51 -4.79
N GLN A 21 -3.27 1.51 -4.13
CA GLN A 21 -3.26 0.13 -4.62
C GLN A 21 -4.02 -0.04 -5.94
N VAL A 22 -5.20 0.56 -6.05
CA VAL A 22 -6.01 0.50 -7.28
C VAL A 22 -5.26 1.20 -8.42
N PHE A 23 -4.70 2.37 -8.16
CA PHE A 23 -3.89 3.10 -9.13
C PHE A 23 -2.65 2.30 -9.55
N ASN A 24 -1.99 1.61 -8.62
CA ASN A 24 -0.85 0.76 -8.94
C ASN A 24 -1.24 -0.38 -9.90
N ARG A 25 -2.35 -1.08 -9.63
CA ARG A 25 -2.88 -2.12 -10.53
C ARG A 25 -3.23 -1.55 -11.91
N LEU A 26 -3.81 -0.36 -11.94
CA LEU A 26 -4.14 0.35 -13.18
C LEU A 26 -2.86 0.66 -14.00
N LEU A 27 -1.81 1.14 -13.33
CA LEU A 27 -0.54 1.52 -13.95
C LEU A 27 0.18 0.32 -14.59
N LEU A 28 0.07 -0.85 -13.97
CA LEU A 28 0.57 -2.11 -14.56
C LEU A 28 -0.27 -2.57 -15.75
N SER A 29 -1.59 -2.41 -15.66
CA SER A 29 -2.51 -2.83 -16.71
C SER A 29 -2.38 -1.98 -17.98
N LEU A 30 -2.20 -0.66 -17.83
CA LEU A 30 -2.34 0.31 -18.92
C LEU A 30 -1.22 0.28 -19.96
N HIS A 31 -0.16 -0.49 -19.74
CA HIS A 31 0.96 -0.60 -20.67
C HIS A 31 1.63 0.72 -21.13
N LEU A 32 1.43 1.83 -20.42
CA LEU A 32 1.85 3.18 -20.86
C LEU A 32 3.34 3.48 -20.71
N PHE A 33 4.07 2.79 -19.82
CA PHE A 33 5.48 3.07 -19.51
C PHE A 33 6.41 1.92 -19.90
N GLY A 34 7.73 2.13 -19.94
CA GLY A 34 8.70 1.03 -20.11
C GLY A 34 8.64 0.04 -18.92
N THR A 35 8.89 -1.25 -19.16
CA THR A 35 8.80 -2.32 -18.15
C THR A 35 9.60 -2.04 -16.88
N GLY A 36 10.82 -1.52 -17.01
CA GLY A 36 11.65 -1.13 -15.86
C GLY A 36 11.07 0.06 -15.07
N GLN A 37 10.60 1.10 -15.76
CA GLN A 37 9.99 2.27 -15.12
C GLN A 37 8.70 1.91 -14.38
N ARG A 38 7.88 1.00 -14.94
CA ARG A 38 6.68 0.50 -14.28
C ARG A 38 6.99 -0.20 -12.97
N ALA A 39 8.01 -1.04 -12.94
CA ALA A 39 8.37 -1.78 -11.74
C ALA A 39 8.79 -0.83 -10.61
N TRP A 40 9.61 0.20 -10.92
CA TRP A 40 10.00 1.23 -9.97
C TRP A 40 8.82 2.07 -9.47
N LEU A 41 7.95 2.54 -10.38
CA LEU A 41 6.73 3.26 -10.02
C LEU A 41 5.79 2.42 -9.15
N ALA A 42 5.63 1.14 -9.48
CA ALA A 42 4.80 0.22 -8.72
C ALA A 42 5.38 0.00 -7.32
N LEU A 43 6.70 -0.15 -7.18
CA LEU A 43 7.37 -0.28 -5.90
C LEU A 43 7.16 0.96 -5.01
N LEU A 44 7.31 2.16 -5.58
CA LEU A 44 7.06 3.42 -4.87
C LEU A 44 5.61 3.55 -4.41
N LEU A 45 4.65 3.18 -5.26
CA LEU A 45 3.23 3.21 -4.93
C LEU A 45 2.85 2.21 -3.84
N VAL A 46 3.43 1.00 -3.87
CA VAL A 46 3.29 0.01 -2.78
C VAL A 46 3.81 0.59 -1.48
N LEU A 47 5.04 1.13 -1.47
CA LEU A 47 5.64 1.72 -0.26
C LEU A 47 4.79 2.86 0.29
N ALA A 48 4.35 3.77 -0.57
CA ALA A 48 3.46 4.87 -0.18
C ALA A 48 2.14 4.36 0.42
N SER A 49 1.53 3.34 -0.21
CA SER A 49 0.30 2.72 0.30
C SER A 49 0.49 2.07 1.68
N LEU A 50 1.65 1.45 1.91
CA LEU A 50 2.01 0.78 3.16
C LEU A 50 2.22 1.80 4.29
N VAL A 51 2.92 2.91 4.00
CA VAL A 51 3.08 4.03 4.93
C VAL A 51 1.73 4.63 5.30
N MET A 52 0.84 4.83 4.33
CA MET A 52 -0.50 5.35 4.60
C MET A 52 -1.36 4.37 5.42
N GLY A 53 -1.34 3.08 5.10
CA GLY A 53 -2.02 2.05 5.90
C GLY A 53 -1.50 1.99 7.34
N TRP A 54 -0.19 2.15 7.54
CA TRP A 54 0.43 2.22 8.86
C TRP A 54 -0.01 3.46 9.64
N LEU A 55 0.01 4.63 9.01
CA LEU A 55 -0.46 5.88 9.61
C LEU A 55 -1.95 5.81 9.98
N ALA A 56 -2.77 5.18 9.13
CA ALA A 56 -4.17 4.91 9.41
C ALA A 56 -4.36 4.08 10.69
N LEU A 57 -3.57 3.00 10.84
CA LEU A 57 -3.61 2.15 12.02
C LEU A 57 -3.15 2.91 13.28
N GLN A 58 -2.06 3.68 13.20
CA GLN A 58 -1.57 4.46 14.35
C GLN A 58 -2.56 5.53 14.81
N THR A 59 -3.15 6.27 13.87
CA THR A 59 -4.17 7.29 14.18
C THR A 59 -5.44 6.67 14.76
N TYR A 60 -5.86 5.52 14.23
CA TYR A 60 -6.97 4.75 14.79
C TYR A 60 -6.71 4.28 16.22
N ARG A 61 -5.53 3.69 16.50
CA ARG A 61 -5.15 3.24 17.86
C ARG A 61 -5.15 4.40 18.87
N LYS A 62 -4.70 5.59 18.46
CA LYS A 62 -4.74 6.80 19.30
C LYS A 62 -6.17 7.31 19.52
N ALA A 63 -7.08 7.11 18.57
CA ALA A 63 -8.47 7.53 18.67
C ALA A 63 -9.36 6.55 19.45
N SER A 64 -9.08 5.24 19.38
CA SER A 64 -9.87 4.16 20.00
C SER A 64 -8.95 3.12 20.64
N PRO A 65 -8.54 3.31 21.92
CA PRO A 65 -7.69 2.35 22.63
C PRO A 65 -8.44 1.06 23.01
N THR A 66 -9.77 1.12 23.14
CA THR A 66 -10.63 -0.04 23.34
C THR A 66 -10.80 -0.78 22.02
N GLY A 67 -10.38 -2.05 21.99
CA GLY A 67 -10.43 -2.91 20.81
C GLY A 67 -11.82 -2.93 20.19
N SER A 68 -11.88 -2.68 18.89
CA SER A 68 -13.11 -2.65 18.10
C SER A 68 -12.85 -3.34 16.76
N ASN A 69 -13.88 -3.98 16.21
CA ASN A 69 -13.82 -4.72 14.94
C ASN A 69 -13.21 -3.89 13.79
N LEU A 70 -13.32 -2.56 13.85
CA LEU A 70 -12.69 -1.65 12.90
C LEU A 70 -11.16 -1.81 12.91
N GLY A 71 -10.52 -1.95 14.08
CA GLY A 71 -9.07 -2.17 14.20
C GLY A 71 -8.58 -3.43 13.48
N CYS A 72 -9.37 -4.50 13.51
CA CYS A 72 -9.08 -5.72 12.75
C CYS A 72 -9.11 -5.46 11.23
N ILE A 73 -10.03 -4.61 10.74
CA ILE A 73 -10.08 -4.22 9.32
C ILE A 73 -8.82 -3.44 8.93
N TYR A 74 -8.38 -2.46 9.74
CA TYR A 74 -7.13 -1.73 9.48
C TYR A 74 -5.92 -2.68 9.44
N LEU A 75 -5.85 -3.64 10.38
CA LEU A 75 -4.78 -4.64 10.41
C LEU A 75 -4.83 -5.55 9.19
N ALA A 76 -6.01 -6.05 8.80
CA ALA A 76 -6.17 -6.91 7.63
C ALA A 76 -5.76 -6.19 6.34
N VAL A 77 -6.15 -4.92 6.17
CA VAL A 77 -5.74 -4.10 5.02
C VAL A 77 -4.23 -3.86 5.01
N LEU A 78 -3.61 -3.65 6.18
CA LEU A 78 -2.16 -3.52 6.29
C LEU A 78 -1.43 -4.81 5.90
N VAL A 79 -1.90 -5.96 6.39
CA VAL A 79 -1.34 -7.27 6.05
C VAL A 79 -1.48 -7.56 4.56
N LEU A 80 -2.66 -7.30 3.97
CA LEU A 80 -2.87 -7.44 2.53
C LEU A 80 -1.94 -6.53 1.72
N ASN A 81 -1.70 -5.30 2.18
CA ASN A 81 -0.73 -4.39 1.58
C ASN A 81 0.69 -4.95 1.63
N ILE A 82 1.11 -5.52 2.76
CA ILE A 82 2.43 -6.13 2.93
C ILE A 82 2.57 -7.33 1.99
N VAL A 83 1.59 -8.24 1.96
CA VAL A 83 1.62 -9.42 1.08
C VAL A 83 1.70 -9.00 -0.38
N ALA A 84 0.87 -8.04 -0.81
CA ALA A 84 0.92 -7.51 -2.17
C ALA A 84 2.29 -6.90 -2.47
N GLY A 85 2.85 -6.12 -1.53
CA GLY A 85 4.16 -5.51 -1.70
C GLY A 85 5.30 -6.51 -1.83
N VAL A 86 5.30 -7.57 -1.01
CA VAL A 86 6.30 -8.65 -1.09
C VAL A 86 6.22 -9.35 -2.45
N ILE A 87 5.01 -9.70 -2.92
CA ILE A 87 4.82 -10.30 -4.25
C ILE A 87 5.37 -9.38 -5.34
N PHE A 88 5.10 -8.07 -5.27
CA PHE A 88 5.64 -7.10 -6.23
C PHE A 88 7.16 -7.06 -6.23
N LEU A 89 7.77 -7.12 -5.06
CA LEU A 89 9.22 -7.13 -4.89
C LEU A 89 9.83 -8.35 -5.58
N PHE A 90 9.26 -9.54 -5.35
CA PHE A 90 9.70 -10.78 -6.01
C PHE A 90 9.52 -10.73 -7.53
N VAL A 91 8.38 -10.25 -8.03
CA VAL A 91 8.13 -10.10 -9.47
C VAL A 91 9.16 -9.14 -10.08
N THR A 92 9.42 -8.00 -9.43
CA THR A 92 10.39 -7.01 -9.90
C THR A 92 11.81 -7.58 -9.93
N LEU A 93 12.20 -8.31 -8.88
CA LEU A 93 13.49 -9.01 -8.82
C LEU A 93 13.61 -10.04 -9.94
N ALA A 94 12.58 -10.87 -10.14
CA ALA A 94 12.57 -11.89 -11.18
C ALA A 94 12.74 -11.28 -12.58
N TYR A 95 12.05 -10.17 -12.85
CA TYR A 95 12.23 -9.43 -14.12
C TYR A 95 13.64 -8.86 -14.27
N PHE A 96 14.21 -8.29 -13.20
CA PHE A 96 15.55 -7.73 -13.23
C PHE A 96 16.62 -8.80 -13.48
N PHE A 97 16.52 -9.94 -12.79
CA PHE A 97 17.42 -11.06 -13.02
C PHE A 97 17.27 -11.67 -14.41
N ASN A 98 16.03 -11.84 -14.90
CA ASN A 98 15.79 -12.36 -16.25
C ASN A 98 16.44 -11.46 -17.31
N TYR A 99 16.28 -10.13 -17.17
CA TYR A 99 16.92 -9.14 -18.02
C TYR A 99 18.45 -9.29 -18.03
N ILE A 100 19.09 -9.41 -16.85
CA ILE A 100 20.55 -9.58 -16.73
C ILE A 100 21.04 -10.88 -17.39
N THR A 101 20.34 -12.00 -17.20
CA THR A 101 20.75 -13.27 -17.82
C THR A 101 20.53 -13.32 -19.33
N SER A 102 19.64 -12.48 -19.86
CA SER A 102 19.33 -12.41 -21.30
C SER A 102 20.18 -11.40 -22.09
N SER A 103 20.96 -10.57 -21.39
CA SER A 103 21.89 -9.58 -21.95
C SER A 103 23.33 -10.09 -21.91
#